data_AF-A0A1F8BDV0-F1
#
_entry.id   AF-A0A1F8BDV0-F1
#
_cell.length_a   1.000
_cell.length_b   1.000
_cell.length_c   1.000
_cell.angle_alpha   90.00
_cell.angle_beta   90.00
_cell.angle_gamma   90.00
#
_symmetry.space_group_name_H-M   'P 1'
#
loop_
_entity.id
_entity.type
_entity.pdbx_description
1 polymer ?
#
loop_
_entity_poly.entity_id
_entity_poly.type
_entity_poly.pdbx_seq_one_letter_code
_entity_poly.pdbx_strand_id
1 'polypeptide(L)'
;MDETHVISSLVPQNLHSRRKVLIILCIVLALVSAMVFILVFFPSLIFKDPKQVIYDSINKLTKSDSFSFEAQLFGLDDLGRLKLSGSFIKSQESYSKLKFDFVTTTPDSPEKTILLDLVFNKDEVYLKPFYSGFTEFENQVLLEIPEIGKSETYKVIRPILLEEKWVLFKDTGESSEATKLLKERYQNLIQEKDITKLATKFKETIIIKSFDKNFEQNGIDVYKIVAGFDKSKLSEFIDEIGNSIRNDLSKLYAKEIKDAVDSLNWNQNLLEILVDKKTGNLFSVDISLPDLNAVEESSSTFYGALTDEYLRAQLEKELRNNQSLPLVRVINIRFSDFGKVSKIDKPSDFVDWYDIWKVIEKDLGSYFDNIGGLLGTINPTKQFAQARDTKRRADLYAISNAVYQFAAEHGGRLPDTDNNDATSNFPKIQKCIGTSPNCFNLANAGWENGDMVVPTYIMQMPYDPSGGTLFDTNYSIYADSAGRIVISAKGETTPVISVTR
;
A
#
# COMPACT_ATOMS: atom_id res chain seq x y z
N MET A 1 6.59 43.21 -95.10
CA MET A 1 8.03 43.48 -94.90
C MET A 1 8.08 44.91 -94.38
N ASP A 2 7.71 45.20 -93.14
CA ASP A 2 8.24 44.77 -91.83
C ASP A 2 9.70 45.16 -91.61
N GLU A 3 9.90 46.29 -90.93
CA GLU A 3 11.09 46.61 -90.15
C GLU A 3 10.65 47.35 -88.88
N THR A 4 10.25 46.57 -87.87
CA THR A 4 10.21 47.00 -86.47
C THR A 4 11.33 46.30 -85.69
N HIS A 5 12.54 46.80 -85.85
CA HIS A 5 13.66 46.58 -84.92
C HIS A 5 14.24 47.98 -84.67
N VAL A 6 14.29 48.53 -83.47
CA VAL A 6 15.13 48.13 -82.34
C VAL A 6 14.67 48.96 -81.13
N ILE A 7 13.95 48.40 -80.15
CA ILE A 7 14.02 48.78 -78.72
C ILE A 7 13.51 47.60 -77.88
N SER A 8 14.35 46.59 -77.61
CA SER A 8 14.08 45.65 -76.49
C SER A 8 15.32 44.93 -75.94
N SER A 9 16.52 45.41 -76.24
CA SER A 9 17.72 44.97 -75.52
C SER A 9 17.93 45.88 -74.31
N LEU A 10 17.54 45.44 -73.10
CA LEU A 10 18.14 45.78 -71.80
C LEU A 10 17.33 45.22 -70.61
N VAL A 11 17.00 43.93 -70.59
CA VAL A 11 16.72 43.22 -69.33
C VAL A 11 17.77 42.14 -69.15
N PRO A 12 18.74 42.30 -68.22
CA PRO A 12 19.81 41.33 -68.09
C PRO A 12 19.26 40.01 -67.55
N GLN A 13 19.54 38.90 -68.25
CA GLN A 13 19.22 37.52 -67.84
C GLN A 13 19.75 37.14 -66.43
N ASN A 14 20.63 37.96 -65.83
CA ASN A 14 21.12 37.83 -64.46
C ASN A 14 20.08 38.17 -63.36
N LEU A 15 18.95 38.82 -63.68
CA LEU A 15 17.92 39.15 -62.69
C LEU A 15 17.20 37.92 -62.13
N HIS A 16 16.98 36.88 -62.95
CA HIS A 16 16.26 35.68 -62.51
C HIS A 16 17.11 34.76 -61.61
N SER A 17 18.41 34.61 -61.91
CA SER A 17 19.37 33.90 -61.07
C SER A 17 19.55 34.60 -59.72
N ARG A 18 19.72 35.93 -59.73
CA ARG A 18 19.80 36.74 -58.50
C ARG A 18 18.52 36.69 -57.67
N ARG A 19 17.34 36.71 -58.30
CA ARG A 19 16.06 36.53 -57.58
C ARG A 19 15.94 35.18 -56.91
N LYS A 20 16.34 34.08 -57.55
CA LYS A 20 16.33 32.74 -56.93
C LYS A 20 17.28 32.68 -55.73
N VAL A 21 18.50 33.20 -55.87
CA VAL A 21 19.48 33.28 -54.79
C VAL A 21 18.96 34.16 -53.64
N LEU A 22 18.32 35.29 -53.94
CA LEU A 22 17.73 36.19 -52.95
C LEU A 22 16.56 35.51 -52.20
N ILE A 23 15.69 34.79 -52.92
CA ILE A 23 14.56 34.05 -52.33
C ILE A 23 15.08 32.93 -51.43
N ILE A 24 16.08 32.16 -51.88
CA ILE A 24 16.72 31.12 -51.07
C ILE A 24 17.37 31.73 -49.82
N LEU A 25 18.07 32.86 -49.96
CA LEU A 25 18.67 33.56 -48.84
C LEU A 25 17.62 34.06 -47.83
N CYS A 26 16.50 34.61 -48.30
CA CYS A 26 15.39 35.03 -47.44
C CYS A 26 14.73 33.85 -46.72
N ILE A 27 14.56 32.70 -47.38
CA ILE A 27 14.03 31.47 -46.76
C ILE A 27 15.00 30.95 -45.70
N VAL A 28 16.30 30.90 -46.01
CA VAL A 28 17.34 30.48 -45.06
C VAL A 28 17.39 31.43 -43.86
N LEU A 29 17.35 32.75 -44.07
CA LEU A 29 17.30 33.75 -42.99
C LEU A 29 16.03 33.64 -42.15
N ALA A 30 14.87 33.37 -42.76
CA ALA A 30 13.63 33.15 -42.04
C ALA A 30 13.67 31.86 -41.21
N LEU A 31 14.23 30.77 -41.73
CA LEU A 31 14.42 29.51 -41.00
C LEU A 31 15.43 29.66 -39.86
N VAL A 32 16.55 30.35 -40.09
CA VAL A 32 17.55 30.62 -39.04
C VAL A 32 16.96 31.54 -37.97
N SER A 33 16.21 32.57 -38.36
CA SER A 33 15.51 33.46 -37.42
C SER A 33 14.47 32.70 -36.60
N ALA A 34 13.67 31.83 -37.23
CA ALA A 34 12.73 30.97 -36.53
C ALA A 34 13.44 29.97 -35.58
N MET A 35 14.57 29.41 -36.00
CA MET A 35 15.36 28.49 -35.17
C MET A 35 16.00 29.20 -33.97
N VAL A 36 16.56 30.40 -34.18
CA VAL A 36 17.08 31.26 -33.10
C VAL A 36 15.94 31.70 -32.18
N PHE A 37 14.78 32.05 -32.72
CA PHE A 37 13.59 32.39 -31.94
C PHE A 37 13.13 31.20 -31.09
N ILE A 38 13.13 29.98 -31.64
CA ILE A 38 12.85 28.75 -30.89
C ILE A 38 13.91 28.51 -29.81
N LEU A 39 15.20 28.66 -30.12
CA LEU A 39 16.31 28.50 -29.18
C LEU A 39 16.27 29.51 -28.01
N VAL A 40 15.87 30.75 -28.28
CA VAL A 40 15.86 31.85 -27.31
C VAL A 40 14.57 31.91 -26.50
N PHE A 41 13.41 31.76 -27.15
CA PHE A 41 12.10 31.95 -26.53
C PHE A 41 11.42 30.64 -26.10
N PHE A 42 11.87 29.50 -26.61
CA PHE A 42 11.38 28.19 -26.24
C PHE A 42 12.52 27.21 -25.89
N PRO A 43 13.41 27.55 -24.93
CA PRO A 43 14.49 26.66 -24.52
C PRO A 43 13.97 25.30 -24.04
N SER A 44 12.74 25.22 -23.52
CA SER A 44 12.09 23.95 -23.14
C SER A 44 11.86 22.97 -24.30
N LEU A 45 11.89 23.41 -25.56
CA LEU A 45 11.82 22.53 -26.75
C LEU A 45 13.17 21.83 -27.04
N ILE A 46 14.28 22.36 -26.53
CA ILE A 46 15.64 21.80 -26.69
C ILE A 46 16.13 21.16 -25.38
N PHE A 47 15.75 21.74 -24.25
CA PHE A 47 16.08 21.25 -22.92
C PHE A 47 14.88 20.49 -22.36
N LYS A 48 14.92 19.14 -22.40
CA LYS A 48 13.88 18.32 -21.78
C LYS A 48 13.70 18.69 -20.31
N ASP A 49 12.49 19.02 -19.91
CA ASP A 49 12.13 19.21 -18.49
C ASP A 49 12.36 17.88 -17.74
N PRO A 50 13.21 17.83 -16.70
CA PRO A 50 13.49 16.61 -15.96
C PRO A 50 12.23 15.97 -15.36
N LYS A 51 11.22 16.75 -14.96
CA LYS A 51 9.93 16.18 -14.50
C LYS A 51 9.19 15.47 -15.62
N GLN A 52 9.27 16.00 -16.83
CA GLN A 52 8.68 15.38 -18.01
C GLN A 52 9.45 14.12 -18.42
N VAL A 53 10.79 14.12 -18.32
CA VAL A 53 11.61 12.92 -18.54
C VAL A 53 11.21 11.78 -17.61
N ILE A 54 11.04 12.07 -16.30
CA ILE A 54 10.55 11.07 -15.33
C ILE A 54 9.16 10.56 -15.76
N TYR A 55 8.22 11.46 -16.00
CA TYR A 55 6.84 11.11 -16.35
C TYR A 55 6.77 10.25 -17.62
N ASP A 56 7.49 10.63 -18.67
CA ASP A 56 7.53 9.89 -19.94
C ASP A 56 8.11 8.49 -19.74
N SER A 57 9.17 8.37 -18.94
CA SER A 57 9.81 7.07 -18.66
C SER A 57 8.89 6.10 -17.89
N ILE A 58 8.14 6.60 -16.90
CA ILE A 58 7.17 5.80 -16.13
C ILE A 58 5.98 5.42 -17.02
N ASN A 59 5.44 6.37 -17.78
CA ASN A 59 4.36 6.11 -18.73
C ASN A 59 4.77 5.10 -19.82
N LYS A 60 6.06 5.09 -20.19
CA LYS A 60 6.60 4.12 -21.12
C LYS A 60 6.76 2.74 -20.49
N LEU A 61 7.20 2.66 -19.23
CA LEU A 61 7.24 1.42 -18.45
C LEU A 61 5.86 0.77 -18.37
N THR A 62 4.82 1.52 -18.00
CA THR A 62 3.44 0.98 -17.87
C THR A 62 2.83 0.54 -19.20
N LYS A 63 3.28 1.12 -20.31
CA LYS A 63 2.83 0.75 -21.67
C LYS A 63 3.67 -0.34 -22.32
N SER A 64 4.79 -0.74 -21.71
CA SER A 64 5.69 -1.72 -22.29
C SER A 64 5.04 -3.10 -22.40
N ASP A 65 5.30 -3.80 -23.51
CA ASP A 65 4.80 -5.16 -23.71
C ASP A 65 5.45 -6.16 -22.75
N SER A 66 6.73 -5.94 -22.43
CA SER A 66 7.44 -6.70 -21.42
C SER A 66 8.64 -5.95 -20.87
N PHE A 67 9.05 -6.26 -19.64
CA PHE A 67 10.29 -5.75 -19.03
C PHE A 67 10.69 -6.65 -17.85
N SER A 68 11.96 -6.58 -17.48
CA SER A 68 12.49 -7.21 -16.27
C SER A 68 12.88 -6.15 -15.25
N PHE A 69 12.85 -6.51 -13.98
CA PHE A 69 13.31 -5.64 -12.90
C PHE A 69 13.98 -6.42 -11.79
N GLU A 70 14.86 -5.73 -11.08
CA GLU A 70 15.49 -6.18 -9.83
C GLU A 70 15.43 -5.03 -8.84
N ALA A 71 14.87 -5.29 -7.66
CA ALA A 71 14.81 -4.37 -6.55
C ALA A 71 15.54 -4.97 -5.35
N GLN A 72 16.32 -4.15 -4.67
CA GLN A 72 17.02 -4.53 -3.45
C GLN A 72 16.70 -3.49 -2.37
N LEU A 73 16.32 -3.99 -1.20
CA LEU A 73 16.17 -3.18 0.01
C LEU A 73 17.43 -3.34 0.87
N PHE A 74 17.87 -2.22 1.44
CA PHE A 74 19.07 -2.08 2.28
C PHE A 74 18.69 -1.44 3.62
N GLY A 75 19.58 -1.46 4.60
CA GLY A 75 19.33 -0.85 5.92
C GLY A 75 18.35 -1.65 6.80
N LEU A 76 18.25 -2.94 6.53
CA LEU A 76 17.51 -3.93 7.33
C LEU A 76 18.51 -4.80 8.11
N ASP A 77 19.65 -4.25 8.51
CA ASP A 77 20.83 -5.04 8.93
C ASP A 77 20.52 -5.98 10.11
N ASP A 78 19.56 -5.64 10.98
CA ASP A 78 19.09 -6.49 12.07
C ASP A 78 18.04 -7.56 11.66
N LEU A 79 17.35 -7.36 10.53
CA LEU A 79 16.29 -8.27 10.06
C LEU A 79 16.75 -9.19 8.94
N GLY A 80 17.43 -8.64 7.92
CA GLY A 80 17.78 -9.38 6.73
C GLY A 80 18.01 -8.54 5.49
N ARG A 81 18.24 -9.23 4.38
CA ARG A 81 18.37 -8.63 3.04
C ARG A 81 17.18 -9.08 2.21
N LEU A 82 16.42 -8.13 1.68
CA LEU A 82 15.31 -8.41 0.77
C LEU A 82 15.67 -8.03 -0.66
N LYS A 83 15.54 -8.99 -1.56
CA LYS A 83 15.58 -8.80 -3.01
C LYS A 83 14.26 -9.21 -3.62
N LEU A 84 13.78 -8.40 -4.55
CA LEU A 84 12.62 -8.68 -5.37
C LEU A 84 13.06 -8.63 -6.83
N SER A 85 12.80 -9.66 -7.61
CA SER A 85 13.11 -9.66 -9.03
C SER A 85 11.95 -10.21 -9.83
N GLY A 86 11.80 -9.79 -11.07
CA GLY A 86 10.67 -10.24 -11.87
C GLY A 86 10.82 -9.92 -13.33
N SER A 87 9.94 -10.52 -14.11
CA SER A 87 9.77 -10.26 -15.53
C SER A 87 8.28 -10.20 -15.82
N PHE A 88 7.84 -9.04 -16.30
CA PHE A 88 6.45 -8.79 -16.64
C PHE A 88 6.25 -8.95 -18.14
N ILE A 89 5.17 -9.62 -18.53
CA ILE A 89 4.70 -9.73 -19.91
C ILE A 89 3.21 -9.39 -19.91
N LYS A 90 2.84 -8.38 -20.70
CA LYS A 90 1.46 -7.85 -20.74
C LYS A 90 0.45 -8.78 -21.41
N SER A 91 0.91 -9.69 -22.28
CA SER A 91 0.05 -10.61 -23.01
C SER A 91 -0.74 -11.50 -22.05
N GLN A 92 -2.07 -11.57 -22.25
CA GLN A 92 -2.97 -12.35 -21.39
C GLN A 92 -2.70 -13.85 -21.42
N GLU A 93 -2.11 -14.37 -22.50
CA GLU A 93 -1.79 -15.79 -22.68
C GLU A 93 -0.38 -16.14 -22.21
N SER A 94 0.44 -15.13 -21.87
CA SER A 94 1.81 -15.32 -21.40
C SER A 94 1.89 -15.20 -19.89
N TYR A 95 2.82 -15.94 -19.30
CA TYR A 95 3.10 -15.80 -17.88
C TYR A 95 4.11 -14.70 -17.61
N SER A 96 3.94 -14.04 -16.48
CA SER A 96 4.94 -13.19 -15.82
C SER A 96 5.56 -13.97 -14.67
N LYS A 97 6.74 -13.56 -14.22
CA LYS A 97 7.45 -14.15 -13.08
C LYS A 97 7.79 -13.09 -12.03
N LEU A 98 7.68 -13.45 -10.77
CA LEU A 98 8.13 -12.67 -9.63
C LEU A 98 8.88 -13.59 -8.66
N LYS A 99 9.95 -13.11 -8.05
CA LYS A 99 10.73 -13.82 -7.05
C LYS A 99 11.03 -12.88 -5.89
N PHE A 100 10.61 -13.28 -4.70
CA PHE A 100 11.03 -12.68 -3.44
C PHE A 100 12.13 -13.53 -2.83
N ASP A 101 13.20 -12.88 -2.40
CA ASP A 101 14.35 -13.51 -1.77
C ASP A 101 14.70 -12.72 -0.52
N PHE A 102 14.43 -13.31 0.64
CA PHE A 102 14.70 -12.73 1.93
C PHE A 102 15.69 -13.61 2.69
N VAL A 103 16.79 -13.01 3.13
CA VAL A 103 17.82 -13.70 3.92
C VAL A 103 17.93 -13.01 5.27
N THR A 104 17.70 -13.72 6.37
CA THR A 104 17.80 -13.15 7.72
C THR A 104 19.25 -12.84 8.08
N THR A 105 19.48 -11.75 8.81
CA THR A 105 20.80 -11.31 9.26
C THR A 105 20.82 -11.03 10.76
N THR A 106 20.27 -11.95 11.57
CA THR A 106 20.28 -11.81 13.02
C THR A 106 21.69 -12.08 13.59
N PRO A 107 22.19 -11.21 14.49
CA PRO A 107 23.39 -11.51 15.26
C PRO A 107 23.23 -12.84 16.00
N ASP A 108 24.28 -13.67 16.01
CA ASP A 108 24.35 -14.94 16.75
C ASP A 108 23.42 -16.08 16.26
N SER A 109 22.81 -15.97 15.07
CA SER A 109 22.04 -17.05 14.45
C SER A 109 22.48 -17.32 13.01
N PRO A 110 22.42 -18.58 12.52
CA PRO A 110 22.71 -18.87 11.11
C PRO A 110 21.70 -18.19 10.19
N GLU A 111 22.16 -17.65 9.06
CA GLU A 111 21.29 -17.06 8.05
C GLU A 111 20.22 -18.06 7.60
N LYS A 112 18.95 -17.63 7.60
CA LYS A 112 17.84 -18.38 7.04
C LYS A 112 17.34 -17.68 5.80
N THR A 113 17.03 -18.46 4.77
CA THR A 113 16.54 -17.96 3.48
C THR A 113 15.07 -18.29 3.34
N ILE A 114 14.28 -17.30 2.97
CA ILE A 114 12.88 -17.41 2.59
C ILE A 114 12.78 -17.00 1.12
N LEU A 115 12.38 -17.92 0.25
CA LEU A 115 12.09 -17.62 -1.15
C LEU A 115 10.60 -17.76 -1.44
N LEU A 116 10.09 -16.91 -2.31
CA LEU A 116 8.77 -17.05 -2.89
C LEU A 116 8.86 -16.80 -4.39
N ASP A 117 8.77 -17.87 -5.17
CA ASP A 117 8.64 -17.78 -6.61
C ASP A 117 7.15 -17.75 -7.00
N LEU A 118 6.80 -16.84 -7.90
CA LEU A 118 5.48 -16.77 -8.52
C LEU A 118 5.60 -16.78 -10.05
N VAL A 119 4.75 -17.57 -10.69
CA VAL A 119 4.52 -17.52 -12.14
C VAL A 119 3.03 -17.28 -12.35
N PHE A 120 2.64 -16.23 -13.07
CA PHE A 120 1.24 -15.83 -13.09
C PHE A 120 0.81 -15.20 -14.41
N ASN A 121 -0.47 -15.34 -14.74
CA ASN A 121 -1.16 -14.55 -15.75
C ASN A 121 -2.51 -14.07 -15.18
N LYS A 122 -3.47 -13.72 -16.03
CA LYS A 122 -4.80 -13.26 -15.56
C LYS A 122 -5.66 -14.36 -14.92
N ASP A 123 -5.43 -15.63 -15.29
CA ASP A 123 -6.29 -16.77 -14.98
C ASP A 123 -5.67 -17.71 -13.94
N GLU A 124 -4.34 -17.80 -13.89
CA GLU A 124 -3.60 -18.76 -13.09
C GLU A 124 -2.45 -18.07 -12.33
N VAL A 125 -2.27 -18.47 -11.07
CA VAL A 125 -1.11 -18.10 -10.25
C VAL A 125 -0.48 -19.39 -9.72
N TYR A 126 0.80 -19.57 -10.03
CA TYR A 126 1.64 -20.63 -9.50
C TYR A 126 2.54 -20.04 -8.43
N LEU A 127 2.59 -20.69 -7.27
CA LEU A 127 3.37 -20.26 -6.13
C LEU A 127 4.28 -21.40 -5.67
N LYS A 128 5.56 -21.10 -5.45
CA LYS A 128 6.52 -22.06 -4.89
C LYS A 128 7.28 -21.40 -3.74
N PRO A 129 6.95 -21.74 -2.48
CA PRO A 129 7.61 -21.18 -1.32
C PRO A 129 8.83 -22.03 -0.95
N PHE A 130 9.79 -21.41 -0.26
CA PHE A 130 10.92 -22.10 0.33
C PHE A 130 11.33 -21.43 1.63
N TYR A 131 11.74 -22.28 2.59
CA TYR A 131 12.37 -21.84 3.81
C TYR A 131 13.54 -22.77 4.16
N SER A 132 14.75 -22.22 4.27
CA SER A 132 15.95 -23.03 4.52
C SER A 132 15.94 -23.72 5.89
N GLY A 133 15.14 -23.25 6.85
CA GLY A 133 14.96 -23.89 8.14
C GLY A 133 13.91 -25.01 8.16
N PHE A 134 13.24 -25.30 7.04
CA PHE A 134 12.12 -26.24 7.03
C PHE A 134 12.54 -27.66 7.45
N THR A 135 13.67 -28.18 6.98
CA THR A 135 14.13 -29.55 7.34
C THR A 135 14.41 -29.70 8.83
N GLU A 136 14.97 -28.66 9.46
CA GLU A 136 15.24 -28.64 10.90
C GLU A 136 13.92 -28.63 11.69
N PHE A 137 12.99 -27.76 11.29
CA PHE A 137 11.65 -27.68 11.85
C PHE A 137 10.87 -29.00 11.67
N GLU A 138 10.92 -29.58 10.47
CA GLU A 138 10.29 -30.87 10.13
C GLU A 138 10.80 -31.98 11.06
N ASN A 139 12.12 -32.08 11.26
CA ASN A 139 12.70 -33.08 12.15
C ASN A 139 12.21 -32.91 13.60
N GLN A 140 12.14 -31.68 14.10
CA GLN A 140 11.64 -31.41 15.47
C GLN A 140 10.17 -31.80 15.61
N VAL A 141 9.32 -31.39 14.67
CA VAL A 141 7.90 -31.72 14.67
C VAL A 141 7.67 -33.23 14.60
N LEU A 142 8.42 -33.95 13.76
CA LEU A 142 8.29 -35.40 13.63
C LEU A 142 8.85 -36.18 14.82
N LEU A 143 9.81 -35.61 15.55
CA LEU A 143 10.30 -36.18 16.80
C LEU A 143 9.24 -36.08 17.91
N GLU A 144 8.56 -34.94 18.02
CA GLU A 144 7.52 -34.73 19.03
C GLU A 144 6.19 -35.41 18.67
N ILE A 145 5.82 -35.38 17.38
CA ILE A 145 4.53 -35.88 16.88
C ILE A 145 4.74 -36.72 15.60
N PRO A 146 5.27 -37.96 15.72
CA PRO A 146 5.57 -38.81 14.58
C PRO A 146 4.36 -39.13 13.68
N GLU A 147 3.15 -39.08 14.23
CA GLU A 147 1.91 -39.36 13.50
C GLU A 147 1.63 -38.33 12.39
N ILE A 148 2.14 -37.10 12.50
CA ILE A 148 2.03 -36.08 11.43
C ILE A 148 2.66 -36.61 10.15
N GLY A 149 3.80 -37.30 10.24
CA GLY A 149 4.51 -37.86 9.09
C GLY A 149 3.71 -38.90 8.30
N LYS A 150 2.63 -39.44 8.88
CA LYS A 150 1.75 -40.42 8.22
C LYS A 150 0.52 -39.78 7.59
N SER A 151 0.20 -38.54 7.96
CA SER A 151 -0.97 -37.82 7.43
C SER A 151 -0.88 -37.58 5.92
N GLU A 152 -2.01 -37.55 5.23
CA GLU A 152 -2.06 -37.23 3.80
C GLU A 152 -1.71 -35.75 3.57
N THR A 153 -2.06 -34.88 4.52
CA THR A 153 -1.74 -33.46 4.56
C THR A 153 -0.24 -33.24 4.52
N TYR A 154 0.51 -33.94 5.37
CA TYR A 154 1.96 -33.90 5.36
C TYR A 154 2.53 -34.37 4.01
N LYS A 155 2.01 -35.48 3.46
CA LYS A 155 2.47 -36.01 2.16
C LYS A 155 2.22 -35.04 1.00
N VAL A 156 1.17 -34.22 1.07
CA VAL A 156 0.84 -33.21 0.05
C VAL A 156 1.62 -31.91 0.23
N ILE A 157 1.74 -31.41 1.47
CA ILE A 157 2.39 -30.13 1.77
C ILE A 157 3.91 -30.23 1.71
N ARG A 158 4.49 -31.34 2.19
CA ARG A 158 5.94 -31.49 2.28
C ARG A 158 6.67 -31.29 0.93
N PRO A 159 6.26 -31.91 -0.20
CA PRO A 159 6.88 -31.64 -1.49
C PRO A 159 6.82 -30.16 -1.91
N ILE A 160 5.79 -29.41 -1.49
CA ILE A 160 5.68 -27.98 -1.78
C ILE A 160 6.74 -27.19 -1.00
N LEU A 161 6.90 -27.48 0.30
CA LEU A 161 7.86 -26.80 1.17
C LEU A 161 9.33 -27.15 0.88
N LEU A 162 9.56 -28.27 0.19
CA LEU A 162 10.86 -28.70 -0.33
C LEU A 162 11.14 -28.22 -1.77
N GLU A 163 10.33 -27.31 -2.29
CA GLU A 163 10.39 -26.81 -3.67
C GLU A 163 10.21 -27.85 -4.77
N GLU A 164 9.74 -29.06 -4.45
CA GLU A 164 9.52 -30.12 -5.44
C GLU A 164 8.26 -29.87 -6.27
N LYS A 165 7.28 -29.11 -5.73
CA LYS A 165 6.00 -28.82 -6.39
C LYS A 165 5.57 -27.38 -6.26
N TRP A 166 4.94 -26.87 -7.32
CA TRP A 166 4.21 -25.61 -7.32
C TRP A 166 2.79 -25.77 -6.76
N VAL A 167 2.23 -24.70 -6.25
CA VAL A 167 0.81 -24.59 -5.90
C VAL A 167 0.09 -23.77 -6.96
N LEU A 168 -0.96 -24.32 -7.55
CA LEU A 168 -1.78 -23.65 -8.55
C LEU A 168 -3.06 -23.07 -7.96
N PHE A 169 -3.29 -21.78 -8.19
CA PHE A 169 -4.55 -21.08 -7.96
C PHE A 169 -5.18 -20.69 -9.30
N LYS A 170 -6.43 -21.09 -9.57
CA LYS A 170 -7.16 -20.73 -10.80
C LYS A 170 -8.35 -19.83 -10.54
N ASP A 171 -8.61 -18.91 -11.45
CA ASP A 171 -9.75 -17.99 -11.42
C ASP A 171 -11.10 -18.63 -11.76
N THR A 172 -11.09 -19.78 -12.42
CA THR A 172 -12.31 -20.49 -12.83
C THR A 172 -12.26 -21.95 -12.37
N GLY A 173 -13.43 -22.56 -12.12
CA GLY A 173 -13.56 -23.96 -11.66
C GLY A 173 -13.75 -24.11 -10.14
N GLU A 174 -13.53 -25.31 -9.61
CA GLU A 174 -13.79 -25.63 -8.19
C GLU A 174 -12.85 -24.86 -7.22
N SER A 175 -11.68 -24.42 -7.68
CA SER A 175 -10.77 -23.53 -6.92
C SER A 175 -11.16 -22.04 -6.98
N SER A 176 -12.25 -21.69 -7.67
CA SER A 176 -12.62 -20.29 -7.96
C SER A 176 -12.99 -19.50 -6.71
N GLU A 177 -13.43 -20.12 -5.63
CA GLU A 177 -13.82 -19.38 -4.41
C GLU A 177 -12.62 -18.78 -3.68
N ALA A 178 -11.51 -19.52 -3.57
CA ALA A 178 -10.26 -18.98 -3.01
C ALA A 178 -9.69 -17.88 -3.89
N THR A 179 -9.69 -18.08 -5.21
CA THR A 179 -9.23 -17.06 -6.16
C THR A 179 -10.15 -15.86 -6.20
N LYS A 180 -11.46 -16.04 -6.07
CA LYS A 180 -12.45 -14.98 -5.97
C LYS A 180 -12.28 -14.20 -4.67
N LEU A 181 -11.99 -14.84 -3.54
CA LEU A 181 -11.69 -14.14 -2.29
C LEU A 181 -10.39 -13.34 -2.38
N LEU A 182 -9.34 -13.92 -2.97
CA LEU A 182 -8.10 -13.20 -3.27
C LEU A 182 -8.41 -12.02 -4.21
N LYS A 183 -9.12 -12.24 -5.31
CA LYS A 183 -9.48 -11.20 -6.26
C LYS A 183 -10.41 -10.14 -5.68
N GLU A 184 -11.41 -10.47 -4.88
CA GLU A 184 -12.26 -9.49 -4.20
C GLU A 184 -11.44 -8.66 -3.20
N ARG A 185 -10.48 -9.29 -2.50
CA ARG A 185 -9.56 -8.63 -1.58
C ARG A 185 -8.50 -7.78 -2.28
N TYR A 186 -8.06 -8.14 -3.49
CA TYR A 186 -6.95 -7.50 -4.20
C TYR A 186 -7.37 -6.64 -5.42
N GLN A 187 -8.37 -7.05 -6.22
CA GLN A 187 -8.91 -6.31 -7.38
C GLN A 187 -9.68 -5.04 -6.99
N ASN A 188 -10.28 -5.00 -5.80
CA ASN A 188 -10.93 -3.78 -5.29
C ASN A 188 -9.96 -2.85 -4.53
N LEU A 189 -8.67 -3.20 -4.42
CA LEU A 189 -7.72 -2.39 -3.66
C LEU A 189 -7.50 -1.03 -4.30
N ILE A 190 -7.38 -0.95 -5.62
CA ILE A 190 -7.12 0.29 -6.36
C ILE A 190 -7.84 0.20 -7.71
N GLN A 191 -8.66 1.20 -8.06
CA GLN A 191 -9.25 1.30 -9.40
C GLN A 191 -8.29 2.00 -10.36
N GLU A 192 -8.41 1.75 -11.68
CA GLU A 192 -7.55 2.39 -12.70
C GLU A 192 -7.58 3.94 -12.63
N LYS A 193 -8.74 4.50 -12.32
CA LYS A 193 -8.90 5.95 -12.07
C LYS A 193 -8.06 6.43 -10.88
N ASP A 194 -7.91 5.60 -9.85
CA ASP A 194 -7.16 5.89 -8.64
C ASP A 194 -5.65 5.83 -8.94
N ILE A 195 -5.20 4.90 -9.80
CA ILE A 195 -3.81 4.84 -10.30
C ILE A 195 -3.41 6.15 -11.01
N THR A 196 -4.28 6.64 -11.89
CA THR A 196 -4.01 7.89 -12.65
C THR A 196 -3.95 9.10 -11.71
N LYS A 197 -4.84 9.14 -10.73
CA LYS A 197 -4.86 10.19 -9.70
C LYS A 197 -3.61 10.16 -8.83
N LEU A 198 -3.23 8.98 -8.34
CA LEU A 198 -2.01 8.75 -7.55
C LEU A 198 -0.75 9.15 -8.33
N ALA A 199 -0.64 8.75 -9.60
CA ALA A 199 0.50 9.13 -10.45
C ALA A 199 0.62 10.66 -10.62
N THR A 200 -0.52 11.35 -10.75
CA THR A 200 -0.57 12.81 -10.87
C THR A 200 -0.10 13.47 -9.58
N LYS A 201 -0.66 13.08 -8.43
CA LYS A 201 -0.24 13.61 -7.12
C LYS A 201 1.23 13.31 -6.81
N PHE A 202 1.70 12.10 -7.11
CA PHE A 202 3.12 11.75 -6.96
C PHE A 202 4.03 12.68 -7.76
N LYS A 203 3.68 13.01 -9.02
CA LYS A 203 4.44 13.97 -9.84
C LYS A 203 4.55 15.35 -9.18
N GLU A 204 3.51 15.79 -8.49
CA GLU A 204 3.48 17.08 -7.79
C GLU A 204 4.41 17.10 -6.57
N THR A 205 4.65 15.95 -5.93
CA THR A 205 5.57 15.82 -4.79
C THR A 205 7.03 16.07 -5.16
N ILE A 206 7.45 15.79 -6.40
CA ILE A 206 8.86 15.76 -6.76
C ILE A 206 9.45 17.19 -6.84
N ILE A 207 10.56 17.43 -6.15
CA ILE A 207 11.40 18.64 -6.27
C ILE A 207 12.71 18.24 -6.92
N ILE A 208 12.96 18.73 -8.14
CA ILE A 208 14.21 18.47 -8.86
C ILE A 208 15.35 19.25 -8.20
N LYS A 209 16.44 18.55 -7.88
CA LYS A 209 17.65 19.10 -7.26
C LYS A 209 18.75 19.29 -8.29
N SER A 210 18.98 18.29 -9.12
CA SER A 210 19.92 18.37 -10.23
C SER A 210 19.46 17.53 -11.40
N PHE A 211 19.90 17.94 -12.59
CA PHE A 211 19.66 17.21 -13.82
C PHE A 211 20.94 17.19 -14.64
N ASP A 212 21.62 16.05 -14.64
CA ASP A 212 22.81 15.81 -15.43
C ASP A 212 22.45 15.09 -16.74
N LYS A 213 22.79 15.76 -17.84
CA LYS A 213 22.51 15.30 -19.21
C LYS A 213 23.68 14.55 -19.84
N ASN A 214 24.85 14.60 -19.22
CA ASN A 214 26.09 14.03 -19.76
C ASN A 214 26.58 12.85 -18.91
N PHE A 215 25.72 12.35 -18.02
CA PHE A 215 26.02 11.19 -17.20
C PHE A 215 26.04 9.93 -18.07
N GLU A 216 27.00 9.06 -17.79
CA GLU A 216 27.15 7.73 -18.38
C GLU A 216 27.19 6.71 -17.24
N GLN A 217 26.44 5.63 -17.37
CA GLN A 217 26.47 4.51 -16.43
C GLN A 217 26.63 3.20 -17.19
N ASN A 218 27.71 2.48 -16.89
CA ASN A 218 28.03 1.19 -17.50
C ASN A 218 28.01 1.22 -19.04
N GLY A 219 28.53 2.29 -19.66
CA GLY A 219 28.52 2.46 -21.12
C GLY A 219 27.17 2.91 -21.70
N ILE A 220 26.18 3.22 -20.87
CA ILE A 220 24.87 3.70 -21.30
C ILE A 220 24.76 5.19 -20.97
N ASP A 221 24.50 5.98 -21.99
CA ASP A 221 24.12 7.38 -21.88
C ASP A 221 22.76 7.53 -21.18
N VAL A 222 22.76 8.07 -19.97
CA VAL A 222 21.52 8.27 -19.19
C VAL A 222 21.32 9.72 -18.75
N TYR A 223 20.06 10.13 -18.66
CA TYR A 223 19.66 11.30 -17.90
C TYR A 223 19.72 10.95 -16.42
N LYS A 224 20.58 11.63 -15.66
CA LYS A 224 20.66 11.48 -14.20
C LYS A 224 19.89 12.61 -13.53
N ILE A 225 18.81 12.27 -12.84
CA ILE A 225 17.93 13.22 -12.19
C ILE A 225 17.98 12.95 -10.69
N VAL A 226 18.41 13.94 -9.92
CA VAL A 226 18.39 13.88 -8.45
C VAL A 226 17.23 14.73 -7.97
N ALA A 227 16.44 14.19 -7.06
CA ALA A 227 15.27 14.85 -6.54
C ALA A 227 15.07 14.61 -5.03
N GLY A 228 14.29 15.48 -4.43
CA GLY A 228 13.64 15.26 -3.14
C GLY A 228 12.13 15.39 -3.30
N PHE A 229 11.45 15.57 -2.17
CA PHE A 229 10.01 15.76 -2.12
C PHE A 229 9.61 17.07 -1.43
N ASP A 230 8.55 17.67 -1.94
CA ASP A 230 7.76 18.68 -1.27
C ASP A 230 6.99 18.01 -0.13
N LYS A 231 7.33 18.35 1.11
CA LYS A 231 6.75 17.75 2.31
C LYS A 231 5.23 17.84 2.34
N SER A 232 4.66 19.01 2.00
CA SER A 232 3.20 19.24 2.04
C SER A 232 2.50 18.34 1.03
N LYS A 233 3.00 18.32 -0.21
CA LYS A 233 2.41 17.52 -1.28
C LYS A 233 2.62 16.03 -1.07
N LEU A 234 3.75 15.63 -0.48
CA LEU A 234 4.01 14.25 -0.10
C LEU A 234 2.98 13.76 0.93
N SER A 235 2.68 14.59 1.95
CA SER A 235 1.62 14.28 2.91
C SER A 235 0.25 14.12 2.20
N GLU A 236 -0.11 15.03 1.30
CA GLU A 236 -1.36 14.92 0.53
C GLU A 236 -1.41 13.68 -0.37
N PHE A 237 -0.26 13.26 -0.90
CA PHE A 237 -0.14 12.05 -1.70
C PHE A 237 -0.31 10.79 -0.83
N ILE A 238 0.25 10.76 0.37
CA ILE A 238 0.06 9.66 1.33
C ILE A 238 -1.40 9.57 1.78
N ASP A 239 -2.04 10.70 2.06
CA ASP A 239 -3.48 10.75 2.37
C ASP A 239 -4.29 10.19 1.18
N GLU A 240 -3.91 10.49 -0.06
CA GLU A 240 -4.52 9.91 -1.24
C GLU A 240 -4.29 8.40 -1.36
N ILE A 241 -3.10 7.89 -1.03
CA ILE A 241 -2.83 6.45 -0.97
C ILE A 241 -3.79 5.80 0.03
N GLY A 242 -3.91 6.35 1.25
CA GLY A 242 -4.82 5.81 2.28
C GLY A 242 -6.29 5.79 1.84
N ASN A 243 -6.71 6.77 1.04
CA ASN A 243 -8.08 6.85 0.50
C ASN A 243 -8.30 5.96 -0.73
N SER A 244 -7.27 5.81 -1.55
CA SER A 244 -7.31 5.03 -2.80
C SER A 244 -7.17 3.54 -2.55
N ILE A 245 -6.38 3.14 -1.54
CA ILE A 245 -6.15 1.72 -1.21
C ILE A 245 -7.18 1.24 -0.18
N ARG A 246 -8.16 0.44 -0.63
CA ARG A 246 -9.28 -0.06 0.20
C ARG A 246 -8.90 -1.26 1.07
N ASN A 247 -7.88 -1.11 1.93
CA ASN A 247 -7.48 -2.11 2.94
C ASN A 247 -7.07 -1.40 4.24
N ASP A 248 -7.51 -1.94 5.37
CA ASP A 248 -7.23 -1.44 6.72
C ASP A 248 -5.73 -1.36 7.03
N LEU A 249 -4.92 -2.27 6.50
CA LEU A 249 -3.45 -2.21 6.62
C LEU A 249 -2.89 -0.95 5.97
N SER A 250 -3.36 -0.59 4.77
CA SER A 250 -2.88 0.58 4.05
C SER A 250 -3.22 1.89 4.78
N LYS A 251 -4.36 1.94 5.48
CA LYS A 251 -4.75 3.08 6.32
C LYS A 251 -3.87 3.20 7.57
N LEU A 252 -3.54 2.07 8.19
CA LEU A 252 -2.64 2.03 9.34
C LEU A 252 -1.24 2.54 8.95
N TYR A 253 -0.67 2.00 7.87
CA TYR A 253 0.65 2.42 7.37
C TYR A 253 0.64 3.88 6.86
N ALA A 254 -0.45 4.38 6.27
CA ALA A 254 -0.52 5.78 5.83
C ALA A 254 -0.33 6.76 7.00
N LYS A 255 -0.92 6.48 8.17
CA LYS A 255 -0.67 7.27 9.39
C LYS A 255 0.79 7.18 9.81
N GLU A 256 1.35 5.98 9.82
CA GLU A 256 2.74 5.76 10.25
C GLU A 256 3.75 6.50 9.35
N ILE A 257 3.54 6.43 8.04
CA ILE A 257 4.34 7.13 7.02
C ILE A 257 4.18 8.65 7.18
N LYS A 258 3.01 9.15 7.57
CA LYS A 258 2.77 10.58 7.76
C LYS A 258 3.59 11.17 8.90
N ASP A 259 3.65 10.49 10.05
CA ASP A 259 4.48 10.99 11.16
C ASP A 259 5.99 10.90 10.81
N ALA A 260 6.39 9.90 10.02
CA ALA A 260 7.73 9.84 9.43
C ALA A 260 7.97 10.98 8.43
N VAL A 261 6.92 11.39 7.68
CA VAL A 261 7.00 12.56 6.81
C VAL A 261 7.26 13.84 7.60
N ASP A 262 6.71 13.91 8.81
CA ASP A 262 6.86 15.09 9.65
C ASP A 262 8.23 15.24 10.31
N SER A 263 8.90 14.12 10.58
CA SER A 263 10.19 14.07 11.29
C SER A 263 11.41 14.24 10.39
N LEU A 264 11.32 13.90 9.10
CA LEU A 264 12.45 13.92 8.17
C LEU A 264 12.45 15.15 7.25
N ASN A 265 13.65 15.56 6.80
CA ASN A 265 13.79 16.54 5.73
C ASN A 265 13.68 15.87 4.36
N TRP A 266 12.46 15.94 3.81
CA TRP A 266 12.15 15.38 2.50
C TRP A 266 12.73 16.18 1.33
N ASN A 267 13.17 17.41 1.56
CA ASN A 267 13.71 18.28 0.52
C ASN A 267 15.24 18.12 0.35
N GLN A 268 15.74 16.88 0.43
CA GLN A 268 17.14 16.51 0.21
C GLN A 268 17.32 15.67 -1.06
N ASN A 269 18.53 15.17 -1.33
CA ASN A 269 18.84 14.33 -2.49
C ASN A 269 18.41 12.87 -2.23
N LEU A 270 17.10 12.66 -2.02
CA LEU A 270 16.54 11.37 -1.60
C LEU A 270 16.29 10.41 -2.77
N LEU A 271 16.10 10.93 -3.98
CA LEU A 271 15.85 10.15 -5.18
C LEU A 271 16.98 10.36 -6.19
N GLU A 272 17.46 9.26 -6.76
CA GLU A 272 18.23 9.28 -7.99
C GLU A 272 17.50 8.45 -9.05
N ILE A 273 17.10 9.10 -10.14
CA ILE A 273 16.36 8.48 -11.23
C ILE A 273 17.22 8.55 -12.49
N LEU A 274 17.44 7.40 -13.10
CA LEU A 274 18.20 7.27 -14.33
C LEU A 274 17.28 6.85 -15.46
N VAL A 275 17.35 7.58 -16.57
CA VAL A 275 16.56 7.31 -17.78
C VAL A 275 17.49 7.19 -18.98
N ASP A 276 17.43 6.09 -19.70
CA ASP A 276 18.22 5.87 -20.93
C ASP A 276 17.89 6.96 -21.96
N LYS A 277 18.90 7.69 -22.46
CA LYS A 277 18.70 8.79 -23.42
C LYS A 277 18.23 8.28 -24.79
N LYS A 278 18.72 7.12 -25.21
CA LYS A 278 18.46 6.53 -26.53
C LYS A 278 17.04 5.97 -26.59
N THR A 279 16.64 5.22 -25.58
CA THR A 279 15.33 4.58 -25.56
C THR A 279 14.26 5.42 -24.86
N GLY A 280 14.63 6.23 -23.87
CA GLY A 280 13.68 6.89 -22.97
C GLY A 280 13.08 5.95 -21.92
N ASN A 281 13.62 4.74 -21.79
CA ASN A 281 13.17 3.78 -20.78
C ASN A 281 13.74 4.16 -19.40
N LEU A 282 12.95 3.91 -18.36
CA LEU A 282 13.44 4.00 -16.98
C LEU A 282 14.55 2.95 -16.80
N PHE A 283 15.71 3.37 -16.32
CA PHE A 283 16.88 2.52 -16.14
C PHE A 283 17.04 2.09 -14.68
N SER A 284 17.01 3.05 -13.75
CA SER A 284 17.00 2.75 -12.32
C SER A 284 16.36 3.86 -11.49
N VAL A 285 15.96 3.49 -10.28
CA VAL A 285 15.49 4.40 -9.22
C VAL A 285 16.16 4.00 -7.92
N ASP A 286 16.88 4.93 -7.32
CA ASP A 286 17.42 4.79 -5.97
C ASP A 286 16.63 5.68 -5.02
N ILE A 287 16.32 5.14 -3.84
CA ILE A 287 15.76 5.88 -2.72
C ILE A 287 16.78 5.83 -1.59
N SER A 288 17.15 7.00 -1.10
CA SER A 288 18.05 7.17 0.05
C SER A 288 17.31 7.89 1.15
N LEU A 289 17.57 7.50 2.39
CA LEU A 289 17.01 8.11 3.59
C LEU A 289 18.14 8.46 4.57
N PRO A 290 17.91 9.37 5.53
CA PRO A 290 18.84 9.64 6.61
C PRO A 290 19.28 8.36 7.34
N ASP A 291 20.59 8.23 7.57
CA ASP A 291 21.19 7.12 8.28
C ASP A 291 20.84 7.17 9.77
N LEU A 292 19.92 6.31 10.18
CA LEU A 292 19.46 6.23 11.56
C LEU A 292 20.53 5.65 12.49
N ASN A 293 21.49 4.88 11.95
CA ASN A 293 22.58 4.30 12.74
C ASN A 293 23.60 5.35 13.20
N ALA A 294 23.59 6.54 12.60
CA ALA A 294 24.44 7.65 13.00
C ALA A 294 23.91 8.42 14.23
N VAL A 295 22.78 7.99 14.82
CA VAL A 295 22.22 8.57 16.04
C VAL A 295 22.77 7.82 17.26
N GLU A 296 23.79 8.38 17.91
CA GLU A 296 24.59 7.71 18.98
C GLU A 296 23.80 7.35 20.27
N GLU A 297 22.65 7.96 20.55
CA GLU A 297 22.01 7.89 21.88
C GLU A 297 20.76 7.01 22.02
N SER A 298 20.30 6.35 20.95
CA SER A 298 19.04 5.59 21.05
C SER A 298 19.30 4.09 21.15
N SER A 299 19.08 3.53 22.33
CA SER A 299 18.85 2.08 22.53
C SER A 299 17.56 1.60 21.84
N SER A 300 16.84 2.48 21.13
CA SER A 300 15.70 2.16 20.28
C SER A 300 16.20 1.73 18.93
N THR A 301 16.17 0.43 18.66
CA THR A 301 16.22 -0.03 17.26
C THR A 301 15.04 0.59 16.50
N PHE A 302 15.21 0.84 15.20
CA PHE A 302 14.13 1.28 14.30
C PHE A 302 12.86 0.43 14.48
N TYR A 303 13.02 -0.86 14.81
CA TYR A 303 11.94 -1.80 15.12
C TYR A 303 11.19 -1.49 16.43
N GLY A 304 11.91 -1.12 17.49
CA GLY A 304 11.27 -0.67 18.73
C GLY A 304 10.34 0.52 18.49
N ALA A 305 10.74 1.46 17.63
CA ALA A 305 9.93 2.61 17.24
C ALA A 305 8.71 2.26 16.35
N LEU A 306 8.73 1.12 15.66
CA LEU A 306 7.56 0.64 14.89
C LEU A 306 6.47 0.03 15.79
N THR A 307 6.85 -0.46 16.97
CA THR A 307 5.93 -1.17 17.87
C THR A 307 5.62 -0.42 19.17
N ASP A 308 6.41 0.58 19.53
CA ASP A 308 6.31 1.34 20.79
C ASP A 308 6.27 2.85 20.52
N GLU A 309 5.20 3.49 21.00
CA GLU A 309 4.91 4.91 20.78
C GLU A 309 5.91 5.84 21.50
N TYR A 310 6.46 5.42 22.64
CA TYR A 310 7.46 6.20 23.38
C TYR A 310 8.80 6.19 22.64
N LEU A 311 9.26 5.01 22.21
CA LEU A 311 10.49 4.88 21.41
C LEU A 311 10.36 5.65 20.09
N ARG A 312 9.17 5.64 19.49
CA ARG A 312 8.86 6.43 18.29
C ARG A 312 8.98 7.93 18.53
N ALA A 313 8.40 8.45 19.61
CA ALA A 313 8.48 9.87 19.93
C ALA A 313 9.93 10.33 20.20
N GLN A 314 10.76 9.47 20.81
CA GLN A 314 12.19 9.71 20.99
C GLN A 314 12.93 9.78 19.66
N LEU A 315 12.74 8.78 18.79
CA LEU A 315 13.34 8.75 17.45
C LEU A 315 12.96 9.99 16.64
N GLU A 316 11.69 10.37 16.64
CA GLU A 316 11.24 11.57 15.93
C GLU A 316 11.88 12.85 16.48
N LYS A 317 12.07 12.96 17.80
CA LYS A 317 12.73 14.11 18.42
C LYS A 317 14.20 14.19 17.96
N GLU A 318 14.89 13.06 17.95
CA GLU A 318 16.28 12.99 17.48
C GLU A 318 16.42 13.33 16.00
N LEU A 319 15.51 12.80 15.16
CA LEU A 319 15.44 13.15 13.73
C LEU A 319 15.16 14.65 13.52
N ARG A 320 14.28 15.23 14.33
CA ARG A 320 14.01 16.67 14.31
C ARG A 320 15.25 17.49 14.67
N ASN A 321 16.06 17.02 15.63
CA ASN A 321 17.29 17.68 16.06
C ASN A 321 18.46 17.49 15.10
N ASN A 322 18.52 16.35 14.39
CA ASN A 322 19.62 15.95 13.52
C ASN A 322 19.22 15.96 12.03
N GLN A 323 18.99 17.16 11.48
CA GLN A 323 18.55 17.33 10.09
C GLN A 323 19.63 17.09 9.02
N SER A 324 20.88 16.90 9.44
CA SER A 324 22.07 16.79 8.56
C SER A 324 22.71 15.40 8.55
N LEU A 325 21.94 14.37 8.92
CA LEU A 325 22.41 12.98 8.88
C LEU A 325 22.84 12.60 7.45
N PRO A 326 23.89 11.76 7.31
CA PRO A 326 24.28 11.25 6.00
C PRO A 326 23.14 10.43 5.41
N LEU A 327 23.01 10.42 4.08
CA LEU A 327 22.01 9.62 3.40
C LEU A 327 22.57 8.23 3.10
N VAL A 328 21.81 7.20 3.46
CA VAL A 328 22.05 5.81 3.08
C VAL A 328 21.01 5.37 2.07
N ARG A 329 21.45 4.65 1.03
CA ARG A 329 20.54 4.05 0.06
C ARG A 329 19.74 2.96 0.76
N VAL A 330 18.43 3.05 0.73
CA VAL A 330 17.51 2.07 1.32
C VAL A 330 16.81 1.21 0.28
N ILE A 331 16.64 1.72 -0.94
CA ILE A 331 16.04 0.97 -2.05
C ILE A 331 16.84 1.25 -3.32
N ASN A 332 17.14 0.21 -4.08
CA ASN A 332 17.56 0.29 -5.48
C ASN A 332 16.57 -0.51 -6.32
N ILE A 333 16.14 0.04 -7.45
CA ILE A 333 15.36 -0.66 -8.47
C ILE A 333 16.04 -0.48 -9.81
N ARG A 334 16.31 -1.56 -10.52
CA ARG A 334 16.86 -1.56 -11.89
C ARG A 334 15.87 -2.20 -12.84
N PHE A 335 15.79 -1.67 -14.06
CA PHE A 335 14.92 -2.16 -15.11
C PHE A 335 15.74 -2.57 -16.34
N SER A 336 15.35 -3.66 -16.97
CA SER A 336 16.03 -4.22 -18.15
C SER A 336 15.04 -4.90 -19.10
N ASP A 337 15.56 -5.40 -20.23
CA ASP A 337 14.85 -6.32 -21.14
C ASP A 337 13.50 -5.84 -21.67
N PHE A 338 13.34 -4.51 -21.78
CA PHE A 338 12.15 -3.89 -22.37
C PHE A 338 11.86 -4.45 -23.77
N GLY A 339 10.70 -5.09 -23.92
CA GLY A 339 10.24 -5.75 -25.15
C GLY A 339 11.04 -7.00 -25.53
N LYS A 340 11.90 -7.50 -24.64
CA LYS A 340 12.85 -8.60 -24.92
C LYS A 340 12.71 -9.80 -23.97
N VAL A 341 11.84 -9.70 -22.96
CA VAL A 341 11.57 -10.82 -22.05
C VAL A 341 11.11 -12.03 -22.87
N SER A 342 11.81 -13.15 -22.72
CA SER A 342 11.44 -14.42 -23.37
C SER A 342 10.15 -14.97 -22.78
N LYS A 343 9.43 -15.79 -23.55
CA LYS A 343 8.24 -16.48 -23.07
C LYS A 343 8.58 -17.25 -21.79
N ILE A 344 7.73 -17.09 -20.77
CA ILE A 344 7.80 -17.85 -19.53
C ILE A 344 6.84 -19.02 -19.66
N ASP A 345 7.36 -20.23 -19.48
CA ASP A 345 6.57 -21.46 -19.58
C ASP A 345 5.72 -21.68 -18.33
N LYS A 346 4.58 -22.35 -18.55
CA LYS A 346 3.71 -22.84 -17.49
C LYS A 346 4.48 -23.87 -16.64
N PRO A 347 4.47 -23.79 -15.31
CA PRO A 347 5.06 -24.82 -14.47
C PRO A 347 4.44 -26.21 -14.73
N SER A 348 5.27 -27.25 -14.81
CA SER A 348 4.85 -28.63 -15.13
C SER A 348 4.39 -29.42 -13.91
N ASP A 349 5.07 -29.27 -12.78
CA ASP A 349 4.82 -30.04 -11.56
C ASP A 349 4.13 -29.18 -10.50
N PHE A 350 2.81 -29.29 -10.43
CA PHE A 350 1.99 -28.52 -9.52
C PHE A 350 0.88 -29.35 -8.86
N VAL A 351 0.36 -28.84 -7.75
CA VAL A 351 -0.86 -29.33 -7.10
C VAL A 351 -1.86 -28.18 -7.06
N ASP A 352 -3.12 -28.45 -7.40
CA ASP A 352 -4.18 -27.46 -7.30
C ASP A 352 -4.45 -27.14 -5.82
N TRP A 353 -4.57 -25.84 -5.49
CA TRP A 353 -4.90 -25.39 -4.14
C TRP A 353 -6.13 -26.10 -3.58
N TYR A 354 -7.14 -26.34 -4.42
CA TYR A 354 -8.36 -27.00 -3.98
C TYR A 354 -8.13 -28.46 -3.58
N ASP A 355 -7.24 -29.18 -4.27
CA ASP A 355 -6.87 -30.55 -3.91
C ASP A 355 -6.08 -30.59 -2.59
N ILE A 356 -5.19 -29.62 -2.37
CA ILE A 356 -4.49 -29.45 -1.09
C ILE A 356 -5.51 -29.21 0.02
N TRP A 357 -6.43 -28.29 -0.18
CA TRP A 357 -7.46 -27.94 0.80
C TRP A 357 -8.35 -29.12 1.14
N LYS A 358 -8.80 -29.90 0.14
CA LYS A 358 -9.58 -31.13 0.35
C LYS A 358 -8.86 -32.14 1.24
N VAL A 359 -7.54 -32.30 1.06
CA VAL A 359 -6.74 -33.24 1.87
C VAL A 359 -6.58 -32.74 3.30
N ILE A 360 -6.30 -31.44 3.47
CA ILE A 360 -6.25 -30.79 4.79
C ILE A 360 -7.59 -30.96 5.51
N GLU A 361 -8.70 -30.66 4.83
CA GLU A 361 -10.05 -30.77 5.38
C GLU A 361 -10.39 -32.20 5.76
N LYS A 362 -9.97 -33.19 4.98
CA LYS A 362 -10.18 -34.61 5.29
C LYS A 362 -9.39 -35.07 6.53
N ASP A 363 -8.09 -34.78 6.59
CA ASP A 363 -7.24 -35.23 7.69
C ASP A 363 -7.61 -34.52 8.98
N LEU A 364 -7.76 -33.20 8.92
CA LEU A 364 -8.22 -32.44 10.06
C LEU A 364 -9.67 -32.75 10.39
N GLY A 365 -10.50 -33.11 9.40
CA GLY A 365 -11.88 -33.54 9.58
C GLY A 365 -12.01 -34.68 10.59
N SER A 366 -11.09 -35.65 10.60
CA SER A 366 -11.05 -36.70 11.62
C SER A 366 -10.67 -36.21 13.03
N TYR A 367 -9.90 -35.11 13.12
CA TYR A 367 -9.58 -34.41 14.35
C TYR A 367 -10.74 -33.52 14.82
N PHE A 368 -11.50 -32.96 13.87
CA PHE A 368 -12.66 -32.09 14.08
C PHE A 368 -13.98 -32.86 14.28
N ASP A 369 -14.08 -34.11 13.83
CA ASP A 369 -15.22 -35.00 14.11
C ASP A 369 -15.23 -35.44 15.58
N ASN A 370 -14.05 -35.53 16.20
CA ASN A 370 -13.90 -35.70 17.66
C ASN A 370 -14.20 -34.42 18.46
N ILE A 371 -14.27 -33.26 17.78
CA ILE A 371 -14.64 -31.95 18.35
C ILE A 371 -15.87 -31.46 17.57
N GLY A 372 -16.94 -32.26 17.61
CA GLY A 372 -18.06 -32.20 16.69
C GLY A 372 -18.51 -30.79 16.27
N GLY A 373 -18.66 -30.60 14.96
CA GLY A 373 -19.55 -29.59 14.38
C GLY A 373 -19.06 -28.14 14.37
N LEU A 374 -17.75 -27.88 14.57
CA LEU A 374 -17.21 -26.51 14.51
C LEU A 374 -16.52 -26.13 13.18
N LEU A 375 -16.47 -27.02 12.18
CA LEU A 375 -15.80 -26.74 10.90
C LEU A 375 -16.71 -26.69 9.67
N GLY A 376 -18.03 -26.60 9.85
CA GLY A 376 -18.87 -25.81 8.93
C GLY A 376 -18.64 -24.29 9.07
N THR A 377 -17.61 -23.88 9.81
CA THR A 377 -17.48 -22.55 10.42
C THR A 377 -16.13 -21.86 10.22
N ILE A 378 -15.24 -22.33 9.34
CA ILE A 378 -14.21 -21.44 8.74
C ILE A 378 -14.81 -20.84 7.46
N ASN A 379 -15.85 -20.04 7.65
CA ASN A 379 -16.21 -19.04 6.66
C ASN A 379 -15.52 -17.75 7.14
N PRO A 380 -14.46 -17.27 6.47
CA PRO A 380 -13.72 -16.09 6.90
C PRO A 380 -14.64 -14.89 7.16
N THR A 381 -15.68 -14.72 6.33
CA THR A 381 -16.72 -13.70 6.51
C THR A 381 -17.47 -13.87 7.82
N LYS A 382 -17.82 -15.12 8.18
CA LYS A 382 -18.46 -15.43 9.47
C LYS A 382 -17.50 -15.23 10.65
N GLN A 383 -16.22 -15.56 10.51
CA GLN A 383 -15.21 -15.36 11.55
C GLN A 383 -14.91 -13.88 11.81
N PHE A 384 -14.83 -13.06 10.76
CA PHE A 384 -14.73 -11.60 10.91
C PHE A 384 -16.01 -10.99 11.49
N ALA A 385 -17.18 -11.49 11.08
CA ALA A 385 -18.45 -11.10 11.69
C ALA A 385 -18.51 -11.48 13.18
N GLN A 386 -17.98 -12.65 13.56
CA GLN A 386 -17.87 -13.09 14.95
C GLN A 386 -16.90 -12.22 15.76
N ALA A 387 -15.76 -11.83 15.18
CA ALA A 387 -14.80 -10.93 15.81
C ALA A 387 -15.40 -9.54 16.05
N ARG A 388 -16.11 -8.98 15.04
CA ARG A 388 -16.85 -7.71 15.19
C ARG A 388 -17.98 -7.82 16.21
N ASP A 389 -18.75 -8.91 16.20
CA ASP A 389 -19.80 -9.15 17.21
C ASP A 389 -19.22 -9.32 18.63
N THR A 390 -18.01 -9.87 18.75
CA THR A 390 -17.28 -9.96 20.03
C THR A 390 -16.88 -8.58 20.51
N LYS A 391 -16.35 -7.73 19.62
CA LYS A 391 -16.04 -6.33 19.94
C LYS A 391 -17.30 -5.55 20.33
N ARG A 392 -18.42 -5.72 19.62
CA ARG A 392 -19.72 -5.13 19.99
C ARG A 392 -20.12 -5.52 21.40
N ARG A 393 -20.03 -6.80 21.77
CA ARG A 393 -20.35 -7.26 23.15
C ARG A 393 -19.47 -6.57 24.18
N ALA A 394 -18.15 -6.50 23.94
CA ALA A 394 -17.23 -5.81 24.83
C ALA A 394 -17.60 -4.33 25.00
N ASP A 395 -17.98 -3.66 23.91
CA ASP A 395 -18.42 -2.26 23.92
C ASP A 395 -19.73 -2.08 24.71
N LEU A 396 -20.72 -2.94 24.48
CA LEU A 396 -21.99 -2.90 25.24
C LEU A 396 -21.76 -3.13 26.74
N TYR A 397 -20.84 -4.03 27.12
CA TYR A 397 -20.47 -4.22 28.52
C TYR A 397 -19.75 -3.00 29.10
N ALA A 398 -18.84 -2.37 28.35
CA ALA A 398 -18.15 -1.16 28.80
C ALA A 398 -19.14 -0.01 29.03
N ILE A 399 -20.06 0.23 28.09
CA ILE A 399 -21.11 1.26 28.24
C ILE A 399 -22.03 0.91 29.42
N SER A 400 -22.45 -0.36 29.54
CA SER A 400 -23.35 -0.79 30.62
C SER A 400 -22.70 -0.68 32.00
N ASN A 401 -21.42 -1.04 32.12
CA ASN A 401 -20.63 -0.85 33.33
C ASN A 401 -20.56 0.64 33.71
N ALA A 402 -20.28 1.52 32.74
CA ALA A 402 -20.15 2.95 32.98
C ALA A 402 -21.46 3.57 33.49
N VAL A 403 -22.59 3.27 32.83
CA VAL A 403 -23.91 3.75 33.26
C VAL A 403 -24.30 3.19 34.63
N TYR A 404 -24.01 1.91 34.89
CA TYR A 404 -24.31 1.29 36.18
C TYR A 404 -23.46 1.86 37.32
N GLN A 405 -22.16 2.10 37.08
CA GLN A 405 -21.28 2.72 38.05
C GLN A 405 -21.70 4.16 38.35
N PHE A 406 -22.02 4.94 37.30
CA PHE A 406 -22.61 6.27 37.46
C PHE A 406 -23.84 6.19 38.37
N ALA A 407 -24.79 5.28 38.09
CA ALA A 407 -26.01 5.15 38.88
C ALA A 407 -25.74 4.73 40.33
N ALA A 408 -24.78 3.84 40.56
CA ALA A 408 -24.40 3.40 41.89
C ALA A 408 -23.84 4.57 42.75
N GLU A 409 -23.06 5.46 42.14
CA GLU A 409 -22.47 6.62 42.80
C GLU A 409 -23.48 7.78 42.98
N HIS A 410 -24.55 7.81 42.17
CA HIS A 410 -25.57 8.86 42.18
C HIS A 410 -26.91 8.41 42.79
N GLY A 411 -26.89 7.43 43.71
CA GLY A 411 -28.06 7.00 44.47
C GLY A 411 -29.16 6.36 43.62
N GLY A 412 -28.78 5.65 42.56
CA GLY A 412 -29.67 4.96 41.62
C GLY A 412 -30.18 5.82 40.47
N ARG A 413 -29.70 7.06 40.33
CA ARG A 413 -30.12 7.97 39.25
C ARG A 413 -29.32 7.72 37.97
N LEU A 414 -30.00 7.75 36.84
CA LEU A 414 -29.38 7.54 35.53
C LEU A 414 -28.85 8.86 34.96
N PRO A 415 -27.79 8.82 34.14
CA PRO A 415 -27.17 10.02 33.60
C PRO A 415 -28.13 10.78 32.68
N ASP A 416 -28.08 12.10 32.72
CA ASP A 416 -28.99 12.99 32.01
C ASP A 416 -28.22 13.95 31.09
N THR A 417 -28.82 14.38 30.00
CA THR A 417 -28.27 15.38 29.07
C THR A 417 -28.79 16.81 29.26
N ASP A 418 -29.76 17.05 30.15
CA ASP A 418 -30.40 18.37 30.35
C ASP A 418 -30.07 19.05 31.69
N ASN A 419 -29.23 18.42 32.53
CA ASN A 419 -28.83 18.90 33.86
C ASN A 419 -30.02 19.22 34.79
N ASN A 420 -31.15 18.50 34.66
CA ASN A 420 -32.29 18.65 35.55
C ASN A 420 -32.51 17.41 36.42
N ASP A 421 -31.92 17.45 37.61
CA ASP A 421 -31.94 16.37 38.60
C ASP A 421 -33.34 15.97 39.11
N ALA A 422 -34.34 16.81 38.91
CA ALA A 422 -35.73 16.53 39.32
C ALA A 422 -36.46 15.62 38.32
N THR A 423 -36.01 15.54 37.07
CA THR A 423 -36.68 14.77 36.01
C THR A 423 -35.66 14.13 35.09
N SER A 424 -35.55 12.79 35.09
CA SER A 424 -34.65 12.09 34.17
C SER A 424 -35.20 12.07 32.74
N ASN A 425 -34.38 12.48 31.77
CA ASN A 425 -34.59 12.32 30.33
C ASN A 425 -33.91 11.08 29.74
N PHE A 426 -33.34 10.20 30.59
CA PHE A 426 -32.76 8.96 30.12
C PHE A 426 -33.80 8.16 29.29
N PRO A 427 -33.43 7.63 28.11
CA PRO A 427 -34.41 7.08 27.19
C PRO A 427 -35.22 5.92 27.80
N LYS A 428 -36.56 5.99 27.73
CA LYS A 428 -37.47 4.88 28.10
C LYS A 428 -37.88 4.00 26.92
N ILE A 429 -37.48 4.40 25.72
CA ILE A 429 -37.62 3.65 24.47
C ILE A 429 -36.27 3.64 23.78
N GLN A 430 -36.01 2.61 22.97
CA GLN A 430 -34.73 2.43 22.29
C GLN A 430 -34.32 3.68 21.50
N LYS A 431 -33.15 4.21 21.82
CA LYS A 431 -32.59 5.42 21.21
C LYS A 431 -31.14 5.17 20.80
N CYS A 432 -30.71 5.63 19.64
CA CYS A 432 -29.30 5.56 19.24
C CYS A 432 -28.41 6.36 20.19
N ILE A 433 -27.13 5.99 20.30
CA ILE A 433 -26.12 6.70 21.08
C ILE A 433 -25.24 7.50 20.12
N GLY A 434 -25.03 8.80 20.39
CA GLY A 434 -24.18 9.66 19.57
C GLY A 434 -24.50 11.14 19.73
N THR A 435 -23.74 12.00 19.06
CA THR A 435 -23.95 13.47 19.09
C THR A 435 -24.99 13.96 18.07
N SER A 436 -25.53 13.07 17.23
CA SER A 436 -26.65 13.39 16.34
C SER A 436 -27.86 13.92 17.12
N PRO A 437 -28.58 14.94 16.62
CA PRO A 437 -29.76 15.50 17.29
C PRO A 437 -30.87 14.48 17.61
N ASN A 438 -30.88 13.35 16.88
CA ASN A 438 -31.85 12.28 17.08
C ASN A 438 -31.35 11.15 17.99
N CYS A 439 -30.13 11.24 18.51
CA CYS A 439 -29.53 10.25 19.41
C CYS A 439 -29.43 10.80 20.84
N PHE A 440 -29.29 9.89 21.80
CA PHE A 440 -28.96 10.23 23.17
C PHE A 440 -27.45 10.42 23.28
N ASN A 441 -27.02 11.63 23.63
CA ASN A 441 -25.60 11.95 23.75
C ASN A 441 -25.06 11.48 25.10
N LEU A 442 -24.93 10.16 25.26
CA LEU A 442 -24.46 9.54 26.49
C LEU A 442 -23.06 10.02 26.90
N ALA A 443 -22.21 10.38 25.93
CA ALA A 443 -20.87 10.89 26.23
C ALA A 443 -20.93 12.21 26.99
N ASN A 444 -21.92 13.04 26.68
CA ASN A 444 -22.17 14.30 27.35
C ASN A 444 -23.33 14.22 28.36
N ALA A 445 -23.69 13.01 28.82
CA ALA A 445 -24.66 12.82 29.87
C ALA A 445 -23.95 12.75 31.23
N GLY A 446 -24.57 13.29 32.28
CA GLY A 446 -23.94 13.42 33.59
C GLY A 446 -24.92 13.84 34.68
N TRP A 447 -24.38 14.43 35.74
CA TRP A 447 -25.12 15.01 36.87
C TRP A 447 -24.83 16.50 37.03
N GLU A 448 -25.67 17.26 37.76
CA GLU A 448 -25.53 18.72 37.92
C GLU A 448 -24.18 19.17 38.51
N ASN A 449 -23.49 18.28 39.22
CA ASN A 449 -22.20 18.51 39.85
C ASN A 449 -21.01 18.45 38.87
N GLY A 450 -21.25 18.12 37.60
CA GLY A 450 -20.23 18.02 36.55
C GLY A 450 -19.63 16.62 36.35
N ASP A 451 -20.15 15.59 37.03
CA ASP A 451 -19.74 14.21 36.79
C ASP A 451 -20.34 13.70 35.49
N MET A 452 -19.50 13.57 34.47
CA MET A 452 -19.90 13.14 33.13
C MET A 452 -19.59 11.65 32.93
N VAL A 453 -20.43 10.93 32.17
CA VAL A 453 -20.17 9.53 31.81
C VAL A 453 -18.83 9.38 31.11
N VAL A 454 -18.52 10.28 30.16
CA VAL A 454 -17.19 10.41 29.56
C VAL A 454 -16.55 11.71 30.07
N PRO A 455 -15.28 11.69 30.55
CA PRO A 455 -14.36 10.56 30.60
C PRO A 455 -14.40 9.74 31.91
N THR A 456 -15.21 10.13 32.90
CA THR A 456 -15.09 9.65 34.29
C THR A 456 -15.35 8.14 34.43
N TYR A 457 -16.42 7.64 33.79
CA TYR A 457 -16.85 6.24 33.92
C TYR A 457 -16.46 5.39 32.71
N ILE A 458 -16.15 6.05 31.59
CA ILE A 458 -15.55 5.43 30.41
C ILE A 458 -14.71 6.47 29.68
N MET A 459 -13.46 6.13 29.33
CA MET A 459 -12.49 7.06 28.74
C MET A 459 -12.98 7.75 27.46
N GLN A 460 -13.71 7.01 26.61
CA GLN A 460 -14.30 7.50 25.38
C GLN A 460 -15.49 6.63 24.99
N MET A 461 -16.43 7.18 24.23
CA MET A 461 -17.58 6.42 23.76
C MET A 461 -17.17 5.44 22.65
N PRO A 462 -17.34 4.12 22.83
CA PRO A 462 -17.09 3.17 21.77
C PRO A 462 -18.18 3.24 20.69
N TYR A 463 -17.83 2.85 19.47
CA TYR A 463 -18.72 2.82 18.31
C TYR A 463 -18.50 1.55 17.49
N ASP A 464 -19.49 1.20 16.67
CA ASP A 464 -19.51 -0.04 15.91
C ASP A 464 -18.32 -0.17 14.94
N PRO A 465 -17.56 -1.29 14.95
CA PRO A 465 -16.37 -1.47 14.12
C PRO A 465 -16.65 -1.58 12.62
N SER A 466 -17.90 -1.77 12.20
CA SER A 466 -18.29 -1.87 10.79
C SER A 466 -18.69 -0.53 10.15
N GLY A 467 -18.71 0.57 10.92
CA GLY A 467 -19.04 1.90 10.38
C GLY A 467 -19.68 2.88 11.35
N GLY A 468 -19.62 2.64 12.67
CA GLY A 468 -20.04 3.61 13.67
C GLY A 468 -19.11 4.83 13.72
N THR A 469 -19.62 5.94 14.23
CA THR A 469 -18.91 7.20 14.44
C THR A 469 -19.31 7.80 15.79
N LEU A 470 -18.64 8.87 16.23
CA LEU A 470 -19.12 9.62 17.42
C LEU A 470 -20.43 10.36 17.17
N PHE A 471 -20.77 10.63 15.90
CA PHE A 471 -22.04 11.24 15.51
C PHE A 471 -23.21 10.27 15.67
N ASP A 472 -23.02 9.02 15.26
CA ASP A 472 -23.90 7.88 15.53
C ASP A 472 -23.03 6.63 15.71
N THR A 473 -23.02 6.10 16.93
CA THR A 473 -22.20 4.95 17.30
C THR A 473 -22.72 3.64 16.69
N ASN A 474 -23.94 3.65 16.14
CA ASN A 474 -24.75 2.48 15.79
C ASN A 474 -25.08 1.54 16.96
N TYR A 475 -24.87 2.01 18.20
CA TYR A 475 -25.39 1.38 19.42
C TYR A 475 -26.64 2.11 19.89
N SER A 476 -27.48 1.41 20.64
CA SER A 476 -28.71 1.98 21.18
C SER A 476 -28.90 1.63 22.65
N ILE A 477 -29.59 2.50 23.38
CA ILE A 477 -29.79 2.42 24.81
C ILE A 477 -31.20 2.82 25.22
N TYR A 478 -31.73 2.18 26.27
CA TYR A 478 -32.93 2.60 26.98
C TYR A 478 -33.06 1.90 28.34
N ALA A 479 -33.90 2.43 29.22
CA ALA A 479 -34.36 1.77 30.44
C ALA A 479 -35.71 1.06 30.18
N ASP A 480 -35.81 -0.22 30.54
CA ASP A 480 -37.06 -0.97 30.41
C ASP A 480 -38.09 -0.63 31.50
N SER A 481 -39.28 -1.23 31.44
CA SER A 481 -40.36 -0.99 32.42
C SER A 481 -40.03 -1.45 33.84
N ALA A 482 -39.01 -2.30 34.01
CA ALA A 482 -38.47 -2.72 35.29
C ALA A 482 -37.30 -1.85 35.77
N GLY A 483 -36.93 -0.82 35.00
CA GLY A 483 -35.81 0.08 35.30
C GLY A 483 -34.43 -0.48 34.94
N ARG A 484 -34.37 -1.60 34.21
CA ARG A 484 -33.09 -2.20 33.78
C ARG A 484 -32.56 -1.51 32.54
N ILE A 485 -31.25 -1.32 32.48
CA ILE A 485 -30.60 -0.67 31.35
C ILE A 485 -30.35 -1.69 30.26
N VAL A 486 -30.95 -1.47 29.10
CA VAL A 486 -30.79 -2.27 27.90
C VAL A 486 -29.94 -1.51 26.91
N ILE A 487 -28.80 -2.09 26.54
CA ILE A 487 -27.94 -1.58 25.48
C ILE A 487 -27.87 -2.63 24.39
N SER A 488 -28.02 -2.22 23.13
CA SER A 488 -28.03 -3.15 22.01
C SER A 488 -27.33 -2.63 20.76
N ALA A 489 -26.89 -3.58 19.95
CA ALA A 489 -26.29 -3.39 18.64
C ALA A 489 -26.92 -4.35 17.63
N LYS A 490 -26.88 -3.98 16.35
CA LYS A 490 -27.19 -4.92 15.26
C LYS A 490 -25.99 -5.84 15.05
N GLY A 491 -26.15 -7.13 15.34
CA GLY A 491 -25.09 -8.10 15.08
C GLY A 491 -25.07 -8.56 13.63
N GLU A 492 -23.94 -9.13 13.23
CA GLU A 492 -23.74 -9.67 11.88
C GLU A 492 -23.95 -11.19 11.84
N THR A 493 -23.70 -11.88 12.95
CA THR A 493 -23.98 -13.32 13.11
C THR A 493 -25.24 -13.61 13.90
N THR A 494 -25.73 -12.63 14.66
CA THR A 494 -27.00 -12.67 15.38
C THR A 494 -27.76 -11.37 15.13
N PRO A 495 -29.08 -11.40 14.85
CA PRO A 495 -29.83 -10.20 14.46
C PRO A 495 -29.73 -9.03 15.45
N VAL A 496 -29.61 -9.33 16.74
CA VAL A 496 -29.46 -8.36 17.84
C VAL A 496 -28.47 -8.90 18.86
N ILE A 497 -27.56 -8.04 19.31
CA ILE A 497 -26.69 -8.28 20.47
C ILE A 497 -27.16 -7.30 21.55
N SER A 498 -27.50 -7.78 22.73
CA SER A 498 -27.92 -6.92 23.83
C SER A 498 -27.27 -7.30 25.15
N VAL A 499 -27.07 -6.28 26.00
CA VAL A 499 -26.71 -6.41 27.40
C VAL A 499 -27.83 -5.75 28.21
N THR A 500 -28.31 -6.44 29.24
CA THR A 500 -29.30 -5.92 30.18
C THR A 500 -28.72 -5.99 31.58
N ARG A 501 -28.79 -4.89 32.33
CA ARG A 501 -28.38 -4.82 33.73
C ARG A 501 -29.42 -4.16 34.60
#